data_AF-A0A355WCI5-F1
#
_entry.id   AF-A0A355WCI5-F1
#
_cell.length_a   1.000
_cell.length_b   1.000
_cell.length_c   1.000
_cell.angle_alpha   90.00
_cell.angle_beta   90.00
_cell.angle_gamma   90.00
#
_symmetry.space_group_name_H-M   'P 1'
#
loop_
_entity.id
_entity.type
_entity.pdbx_description
1 polymer ?
#
loop_
_entity_poly.entity_id
_entity_poly.type
_entity_poly.pdbx_seq_one_letter_code
_entity_poly.pdbx_strand_id
1 'polypeptide(L)' 'RKHPTTGTGKPEPLQGDRLGQWSRRITSKHRLIYEIKESEITVLVLSGLGHYGDK' A
#
# COMPACT_ATOMS: atom_id res chain seq x y z
N ARG A 1 4.85 16.31 -6.41
CA ARG A 1 4.77 15.70 -5.05
C ARG A 1 3.55 14.79 -5.03
N LYS A 2 3.72 13.46 -4.91
CA LYS A 2 2.57 12.52 -4.84
C LYS A 2 2.24 12.31 -3.35
N HIS A 3 0.98 12.49 -2.97
CA HIS A 3 0.51 12.31 -1.60
C HIS A 3 0.21 10.82 -1.37
N PRO A 4 0.43 10.26 -0.17
CA PRO A 4 0.14 8.85 0.11
C PRO A 4 -1.34 8.47 -0.09
N THR A 5 -2.26 9.42 -0.16
CA THR A 5 -3.69 9.17 -0.47
C THR A 5 -4.05 9.32 -1.95
N THR A 6 -3.11 9.69 -2.82
CA THR A 6 -3.37 9.94 -4.25
C THR A 6 -2.26 9.40 -5.15
N GLY A 7 -2.54 9.32 -6.45
CA GLY A 7 -1.55 8.90 -7.46
C GLY A 7 -1.74 7.46 -7.94
N THR A 8 -0.62 6.80 -8.27
CA THR A 8 -0.65 5.54 -9.04
C THR A 8 -1.13 4.35 -8.21
N GLY A 9 -1.70 3.36 -8.88
CA GLY A 9 -2.18 2.15 -8.20
C GLY A 9 -3.47 2.36 -7.41
N LYS A 10 -4.24 3.42 -7.67
CA LYS A 10 -5.56 3.69 -7.05
C LYS A 10 -5.56 3.48 -5.52
N PRO A 11 -4.92 4.39 -4.76
CA PRO A 11 -4.99 4.37 -3.31
C PRO A 11 -6.44 4.44 -2.82
N GLU A 12 -6.83 3.52 -1.93
CA GLU A 12 -8.18 3.42 -1.38
C GLU A 12 -8.08 3.21 0.15
N PRO A 13 -8.85 3.96 0.97
CA PRO A 13 -8.89 3.74 2.41
C PRO A 13 -9.63 2.43 2.72
N LEU A 14 -9.09 1.65 3.66
CA LEU A 14 -9.73 0.43 4.15
C LEU A 14 -10.79 0.75 5.20
N GLN A 15 -11.78 -0.14 5.32
CA GLN A 15 -12.93 -0.01 6.23
C GLN A 15 -12.92 -1.13 7.27
N GLY A 16 -13.78 -1.02 8.29
CA GLY A 16 -13.97 -2.05 9.31
C GLY A 16 -12.80 -2.13 10.30
N ASP A 17 -12.26 -3.33 10.50
CA ASP A 17 -11.13 -3.63 11.40
C ASP A 17 -9.82 -2.94 10.98
N ARG A 18 -9.74 -2.50 9.72
CA ARG A 18 -8.57 -1.82 9.15
C ARG A 18 -8.79 -0.33 8.91
N LEU A 19 -9.73 0.28 9.63
CA LEU A 19 -9.94 1.73 9.60
C LEU A 19 -8.61 2.47 9.89
N GLY A 20 -8.28 3.47 9.08
CA GLY A 20 -7.00 4.19 9.16
C GLY A 20 -5.87 3.62 8.29
N GLN A 21 -6.04 2.41 7.76
CA GLN A 21 -5.12 1.83 6.78
C GLN A 21 -5.55 2.15 5.34
N TRP A 22 -4.61 2.06 4.43
CA TRP A 22 -4.75 2.33 3.00
C TRP A 22 -4.26 1.14 2.20
N SER A 23 -4.88 0.92 1.03
CA SER A 23 -4.48 -0.08 0.06
C SER A 23 -4.15 0.58 -1.27
N ARG A 24 -3.09 0.14 -1.94
CA ARG A 24 -2.84 0.48 -3.36
C ARG A 24 -2.35 -0.71 -4.15
N ARG A 25 -2.64 -0.71 -5.44
CA ARG A 25 -2.27 -1.76 -6.40
C ARG A 25 -0.80 -1.66 -6.78
N ILE A 26 -0.06 -2.75 -6.53
CA ILE A 26 1.28 -2.96 -7.11
C ILE A 26 1.12 -3.64 -8.48
N THR A 27 0.32 -4.71 -8.52
CA THR A 27 -0.06 -5.42 -9.76
C THR A 27 -1.58 -5.63 -9.78
N SER A 28 -2.11 -6.32 -10.79
CA SER A 28 -3.53 -6.73 -10.79
C SER A 28 -3.88 -7.56 -9.55
N LYS A 29 -2.97 -8.44 -9.11
CA LYS A 29 -3.15 -9.39 -8.00
C LYS A 29 -2.62 -8.90 -6.65
N HIS A 30 -1.61 -8.03 -6.61
CA HIS A 30 -0.93 -7.65 -5.36
C HIS A 30 -1.32 -6.25 -4.87
N ARG A 31 -1.40 -6.10 -3.55
CA ARG A 31 -1.72 -4.84 -2.86
C ARG A 31 -0.65 -4.52 -1.83
N LEU A 32 -0.25 -3.25 -1.79
CA LEU A 32 0.50 -2.68 -0.68
C LEU A 32 -0.51 -2.10 0.31
N ILE A 33 -0.44 -2.54 1.56
CA ILE A 33 -1.21 -1.97 2.66
C ILE A 33 -0.29 -1.05 3.48
N TYR A 34 -0.77 0.09 3.95
CA TYR A 34 0.04 1.03 4.72
C TYR A 34 -0.81 1.94 5.60
N GLU A 35 -0.19 2.60 6.57
CA GLU A 35 -0.82 3.58 7.44
C GLU A 35 -0.16 4.94 7.21
N ILE A 36 -0.90 6.03 7.39
CA ILE A 36 -0.39 7.39 7.26
C ILE A 36 -0.43 8.01 8.65
N LYS A 37 0.73 8.33 9.24
CA LYS A 37 0.80 9.14 10.45
C LYS A 37 1.30 10.54 10.08
N GLU A 38 0.78 11.57 10.72
CA GLU A 38 1.04 12.97 10.36
C GLU A 38 2.53 13.35 10.43
N SER A 39 3.28 12.73 11.34
CA SER A 39 4.72 12.93 11.49
C SER A 39 5.57 11.97 10.67
N GLU A 40 5.05 10.79 10.32
CA GLU A 40 5.80 9.70 9.68
C GLU A 40 4.89 8.82 8.83
N ILE A 41 5.29 8.54 7.58
CA ILE A 41 4.56 7.58 6.73
C ILE A 41 5.08 6.17 7.03
N THR A 42 4.34 5.39 7.82
CA THR A 42 4.67 3.98 8.10
C THR A 42 4.08 3.05 7.04
N VAL A 43 4.92 2.49 6.17
CA VAL A 43 4.51 1.52 5.14
C VAL A 43 4.70 0.10 5.65
N LEU A 44 3.59 -0.62 5.92
CA LEU A 44 3.61 -2.02 6.37
C LEU A 44 3.47 -2.98 5.18
N VAL A 45 4.58 -3.53 4.70
CA VAL A 45 4.55 -4.52 3.62
C VAL A 45 4.08 -5.88 4.15
N LEU A 46 2.78 -6.17 4.03
CA LEU A 46 2.19 -7.45 4.48
C LEU A 46 2.60 -8.65 3.63
N SER A 47 2.92 -8.44 2.34
CA SER A 47 3.46 -9.48 1.46
C SER A 47 4.14 -8.86 0.24
N GLY A 48 5.28 -9.41 -0.15
CA GLY A 48 5.90 -9.21 -1.45
C GLY A 48 6.09 -10.59 -2.06
N LEU A 49 5.35 -10.91 -3.12
CA LEU A 49 5.54 -12.17 -3.84
C LEU A 49 6.35 -11.88 -5.10
N GLY A 50 7.59 -12.36 -5.11
CA GLY A 50 8.53 -12.22 -6.22
C GLY A 50 9.83 -12.92 -5.87
N HIS A 51 10.13 -13.99 -6.61
CA HIS A 51 11.42 -14.64 -6.59
C HIS A 51 12.44 -13.73 -7.27
N TYR A 52 13.58 -13.48 -6.63
CA TYR A 52 14.80 -13.16 -7.37
C TYR A 52 15.23 -14.46 -8.06
N GLY A 53 14.73 -14.69 -9.28
CA GLY A 53 14.98 -15.93 -10.02
C GLY A 53 14.84 -15.85 -11.53
N ASP A 54 14.59 -14.67 -12.10
CA ASP A 54 14.68 -14.50 -13.55
C ASP A 54 16.12 -14.12 -13.91
N LYS A 55 16.80 -15.07 -14.55
CA LYS A 55 18.02 -14.86 -15.33
C LYS A 55 17.64 -14.75 -16.80
#